data_AF-A0A6P6JB79-F1
#
_entry.id   AF-A0A6P6JB79-F1
#
_cell.length_a   1.000
_cell.length_b   1.000
_cell.length_c   1.000
_cell.angle_alpha   90.00
_cell.angle_beta   90.00
_cell.angle_gamma   90.00
#
_symmetry.space_group_name_H-M   'P 1'
#
loop_
_entity.id
_entity.type
_entity.pdbx_description
1 polymer ?
#
loop_
_entity_poly.entity_id
_entity_poly.type
_entity_poly.pdbx_seq_one_letter_code
_entity_poly.pdbx_strand_id
1 'polypeptide(L)'
;MAEVKVFPLCCVVQSYAWGKVGQDSEVARLLLGGDPQALIEETTPYAELWMGAHPKGDALIKDNRISQRTLGQWIADFPGCLGSKVKDTFHGQLPFLFKVLSVNTALSIQAHPNRELAARLHAQFPEHYPDNNHKPEMAIALTQFEGLCGFRPMDEILGFLKNVPEFRALVGNEAAEELQSADGDPGRTSLALKKCFTRMMNCEKKLFVDQLNMLVKRISEEEAAGKDTSGSNGELLLRLHSQYPGDIGCFSIYFLNRIVLQPGEAMFLGANEPHAYLSGDCVECMACSDNTVRAGLTPKYIDVDTLCEMLNYSPAPVSAKIFPCIRDNADPCVYLYDPPVPDFTVMRIQIPASAQQYTVSALDSAGILLVIDGEAVATSAAALSDITLTPGSVLFISANESVSLEVTSSSGMTMFRACCLL
;
A
#
# COMPACT_ATOMS: atom_id res chain seq x y z
N MET A 1 7.54 34.72 18.01
CA MET A 1 6.57 33.84 18.70
C MET A 1 7.21 32.46 18.77
N ALA A 2 6.99 31.69 19.83
CA ALA A 2 7.45 30.30 19.82
C ALA A 2 6.83 29.58 18.62
N GLU A 3 7.64 28.93 17.80
CA GLU A 3 7.19 28.24 16.60
C GLU A 3 6.32 27.05 17.03
N VAL A 4 5.08 27.01 16.55
CA VAL A 4 4.17 25.87 16.77
C VAL A 4 4.71 24.70 16.00
N LYS A 5 4.93 23.57 16.67
CA LYS A 5 5.59 22.41 16.04
C LYS A 5 4.80 21.11 16.17
N VAL A 6 3.69 21.15 16.90
CA VAL A 6 2.71 20.07 16.97
C VAL A 6 1.32 20.66 16.74
N PHE A 7 0.60 20.14 15.74
CA PHE A 7 -0.74 20.63 15.39
C PHE A 7 -1.58 19.59 14.64
N PRO A 8 -2.92 19.67 14.74
CA PRO A 8 -3.82 18.76 14.04
C PRO A 8 -3.91 19.05 12.54
N LEU A 9 -4.14 18.00 11.76
CA LEU A 9 -4.35 18.05 10.32
C LEU A 9 -5.79 17.65 9.95
N CYS A 10 -6.30 18.23 8.88
CA CYS A 10 -7.47 17.75 8.15
C CYS A 10 -7.01 17.19 6.80
N CYS A 11 -7.27 15.91 6.59
CA CYS A 11 -6.65 15.11 5.53
C CYS A 11 -7.58 14.91 4.34
N VAL A 12 -7.01 14.60 3.17
CA VAL A 12 -7.76 14.55 1.91
C VAL A 12 -8.29 13.14 1.66
N VAL A 13 -9.57 13.01 1.35
CA VAL A 13 -10.18 11.74 0.95
C VAL A 13 -10.23 11.63 -0.57
N GLN A 14 -9.82 10.47 -1.09
CA GLN A 14 -9.99 10.11 -2.49
C GLN A 14 -11.16 9.12 -2.63
N SER A 15 -12.16 9.50 -3.43
CA SER A 15 -13.37 8.69 -3.69
C SER A 15 -13.24 7.84 -4.95
N TYR A 16 -12.19 7.02 -5.04
CA TYR A 16 -11.99 6.13 -6.18
C TYR A 16 -13.02 5.00 -6.19
N ALA A 17 -13.48 4.61 -7.38
CA ALA A 17 -14.57 3.64 -7.56
C ALA A 17 -14.31 2.25 -6.92
N TRP A 18 -13.05 1.89 -6.65
CA TRP A 18 -12.69 0.62 -6.02
C TRP A 18 -12.86 0.61 -4.50
N GLY A 19 -13.10 1.77 -3.88
CA GLY A 19 -13.21 1.92 -2.44
C GLY A 19 -14.48 1.30 -1.87
N LYS A 20 -14.46 0.95 -0.58
CA LYS A 20 -15.69 0.61 0.17
C LYS A 20 -16.63 1.82 0.22
N VAL A 21 -17.92 1.56 0.25
CA VAL A 21 -18.96 2.60 0.21
C VAL A 21 -19.43 2.96 1.61
N GLY A 22 -19.79 4.22 1.81
CA GLY A 22 -20.42 4.68 3.05
C GLY A 22 -19.64 4.27 4.30
N GLN A 23 -20.37 3.86 5.34
CA GLN A 23 -19.80 3.51 6.64
C GLN A 23 -19.04 2.17 6.68
N ASP A 24 -19.17 1.34 5.62
CA ASP A 24 -18.37 0.12 5.49
C ASP A 24 -16.89 0.44 5.25
N SER A 25 -16.58 1.67 4.81
CA SER A 25 -15.22 2.15 4.64
C SER A 25 -14.58 2.60 5.95
N GLU A 26 -13.38 2.06 6.24
CA GLU A 26 -12.53 2.57 7.32
C GLU A 26 -12.16 4.05 7.08
N VAL A 27 -11.94 4.44 5.81
CA VAL A 27 -11.65 5.85 5.45
C VAL A 27 -12.82 6.76 5.82
N ALA A 28 -14.07 6.33 5.56
CA ALA A 28 -15.25 7.10 5.95
C ALA A 28 -15.40 7.22 7.47
N ARG A 29 -15.15 6.14 8.21
CA ARG A 29 -15.20 6.14 9.68
C ARG A 29 -14.14 7.06 10.29
N LEU A 30 -12.92 7.03 9.78
CA LEU A 30 -11.84 7.93 10.20
C LEU A 30 -12.13 9.40 9.81
N LEU A 31 -12.74 9.65 8.64
CA LEU A 31 -13.12 11.00 8.23
C LEU A 31 -14.06 11.66 9.26
N LEU A 32 -15.08 10.94 9.74
CA LEU A 32 -16.05 11.46 10.72
C LEU A 32 -15.39 11.89 12.04
N GLY A 33 -14.41 11.11 12.51
CA GLY A 33 -13.72 11.45 13.74
C GLY A 33 -12.67 12.55 13.55
N GLY A 34 -12.06 12.66 12.36
CA GLY A 34 -11.15 13.75 12.00
C GLY A 34 -11.87 15.08 11.71
N ASP A 35 -13.12 15.03 11.24
CA ASP A 35 -14.00 16.16 11.00
C ASP A 35 -15.46 15.81 11.35
N PRO A 36 -15.93 16.19 12.57
CA PRO A 36 -17.30 15.91 13.01
C PRO A 36 -18.41 16.55 12.15
N GLN A 37 -18.07 17.49 11.26
CA GLN A 37 -19.02 18.09 10.32
C GLN A 37 -19.09 17.35 8.99
N ALA A 38 -18.20 16.38 8.75
CA ALA A 38 -18.22 15.57 7.55
C ALA A 38 -19.53 14.78 7.46
N LEU A 39 -20.09 14.71 6.24
CA LEU A 39 -21.26 13.90 5.94
C LEU A 39 -20.82 12.69 5.11
N ILE A 40 -21.16 11.49 5.59
CA ILE A 40 -20.92 10.25 4.85
C ILE A 40 -22.13 9.95 3.99
N GLU A 41 -21.89 9.84 2.69
CA GLU A 41 -22.88 9.41 1.72
C GLU A 41 -22.81 7.89 1.55
N GLU A 42 -23.90 7.19 1.86
CA GLU A 42 -23.93 5.72 1.92
C GLU A 42 -23.55 5.01 0.60
N THR A 43 -23.74 5.67 -0.55
CA THR A 43 -23.41 5.11 -1.86
C THR A 43 -22.06 5.57 -2.41
N THR A 44 -21.39 6.50 -1.73
CA THR A 44 -20.14 7.09 -2.20
C THR A 44 -18.97 6.22 -1.76
N PRO A 45 -18.04 5.88 -2.66
CA PRO A 45 -16.83 5.16 -2.26
C PRO A 45 -15.87 6.10 -1.53
N TYR A 46 -15.29 5.59 -0.45
CA TYR A 46 -14.25 6.26 0.34
C TYR A 46 -13.02 5.36 0.31
N ALA A 47 -12.10 5.64 -0.62
CA ALA A 47 -11.06 4.70 -1.01
C ALA A 47 -9.74 4.93 -0.27
N GLU A 48 -9.26 6.18 -0.24
CA GLU A 48 -7.99 6.53 0.39
C GLU A 48 -8.15 7.78 1.28
N LEU A 49 -7.52 7.78 2.46
CA LEU A 49 -7.28 8.97 3.29
C LEU A 49 -5.80 9.36 3.17
N TRP A 50 -5.49 10.54 2.65
CA TRP A 50 -4.13 11.00 2.41
C TRP A 50 -3.65 11.95 3.50
N MET A 51 -2.55 11.59 4.14
CA MET A 51 -1.92 12.33 5.22
C MET A 51 -0.48 12.66 4.84
N GLY A 52 -0.22 13.93 4.52
CA GLY A 52 1.10 14.38 4.09
C GLY A 52 1.05 15.69 3.33
N ALA A 53 2.14 15.98 2.62
CA ALA A 53 2.32 17.21 1.84
C ALA A 53 2.30 16.96 0.32
N HIS A 54 1.66 15.87 -0.13
CA HIS A 54 1.63 15.52 -1.54
C HIS A 54 0.79 16.55 -2.34
N PRO A 55 1.22 17.04 -3.52
CA PRO A 55 0.51 18.11 -4.24
C PRO A 55 -0.97 17.83 -4.56
N LYS A 56 -1.34 16.56 -4.79
CA LYS A 56 -2.72 16.12 -5.06
C LYS A 56 -3.57 15.88 -3.79
N GLY A 57 -3.00 16.02 -2.61
CA GLY A 57 -3.66 15.77 -1.33
C GLY A 57 -2.90 16.36 -0.16
N ASP A 58 -2.52 17.64 -0.26
CA ASP A 58 -1.77 18.36 0.76
C ASP A 58 -2.68 18.63 1.96
N ALA A 59 -2.33 18.07 3.11
CA ALA A 59 -3.17 18.12 4.30
C ALA A 59 -3.35 19.57 4.79
N LEU A 60 -4.57 19.92 5.17
CA LEU A 60 -4.89 21.24 5.73
C LEU A 60 -4.50 21.29 7.20
N ILE A 61 -4.01 22.43 7.65
CA ILE A 61 -3.71 22.66 9.07
C ILE A 61 -5.02 23.03 9.80
N LYS A 62 -5.41 22.22 10.80
CA LYS A 62 -6.65 22.40 11.58
C LYS A 62 -6.41 23.30 12.80
N ASP A 63 -5.64 24.36 12.63
CA ASP A 63 -5.41 25.41 13.64
C ASP A 63 -5.36 26.78 12.95
N ASN A 64 -6.41 27.58 13.13
CA ASN A 64 -6.56 28.88 12.49
C ASN A 64 -5.60 29.96 13.02
N ARG A 65 -4.81 29.66 14.06
CA ARG A 65 -3.76 30.52 14.59
C ARG A 65 -2.44 30.36 13.82
N ILE A 66 -2.31 29.29 13.04
CA ILE A 66 -1.19 29.05 12.13
C ILE A 66 -1.50 29.74 10.80
N SER A 67 -0.55 30.55 10.29
CA SER A 67 -0.75 31.34 9.07
C SER A 67 -0.81 30.51 7.80
N GLN A 68 -0.09 29.39 7.76
CA GLN A 68 -0.03 28.49 6.62
C GLN A 68 -1.31 27.67 6.56
N ARG A 69 -1.84 27.47 5.34
CA ARG A 69 -3.07 26.73 5.14
C ARG A 69 -2.83 25.22 5.07
N THR A 70 -1.72 24.81 4.50
CA THR A 70 -1.39 23.41 4.25
C THR A 70 -0.08 22.98 4.88
N LEU A 71 0.10 21.67 5.06
CA LEU A 71 1.33 21.09 5.59
C LEU A 71 2.51 21.35 4.65
N GLY A 72 2.31 21.25 3.33
CA GLY A 72 3.34 21.55 2.34
C GLY A 72 3.83 23.00 2.43
N GLN A 73 2.93 23.96 2.60
CA GLN A 73 3.30 25.37 2.84
C GLN A 73 4.09 25.55 4.13
N TRP A 74 3.66 24.90 5.21
CA TRP A 74 4.37 24.93 6.49
C TRP A 74 5.80 24.39 6.38
N ILE A 75 5.98 23.23 5.74
CA ILE A 75 7.30 22.62 5.56
C ILE A 75 8.21 23.50 4.68
N ALA A 76 7.65 24.14 3.64
CA ALA A 76 8.41 25.04 2.78
C ALA A 76 8.95 26.27 3.53
N ASP A 77 8.16 26.85 4.43
CA ASP A 77 8.55 28.00 5.26
C ASP A 77 9.49 27.59 6.42
N PHE A 78 9.30 26.39 6.97
CA PHE A 78 10.02 25.89 8.15
C PHE A 78 10.65 24.50 7.91
N PRO A 79 11.58 24.34 6.95
CA PRO A 79 12.11 23.02 6.58
C PRO A 79 12.91 22.35 7.70
N GLY A 80 13.32 23.10 8.73
CA GLY A 80 13.92 22.56 9.94
C GLY A 80 13.00 21.65 10.75
N CYS A 81 11.67 21.75 10.57
CA CYS A 81 10.70 20.87 11.24
C CYS A 81 10.86 19.39 10.85
N LEU A 82 11.50 19.10 9.73
CA LEU A 82 11.74 17.73 9.27
C LEU A 82 12.85 17.00 10.06
N GLY A 83 13.72 17.73 10.76
CA GLY A 83 14.99 17.20 11.26
C GLY A 83 16.11 17.40 10.24
N SER A 84 17.34 17.60 10.72
CA SER A 84 18.47 18.03 9.85
C SER A 84 18.78 17.00 8.77
N LYS A 85 18.89 15.73 9.14
CA LYS A 85 19.20 14.63 8.21
C LYS A 85 18.14 14.46 7.12
N VAL A 86 16.86 14.48 7.50
CA VAL A 86 15.72 14.32 6.57
C VAL A 86 15.68 15.49 5.62
N LYS A 87 15.77 16.71 6.15
CA LYS A 87 15.81 17.94 5.36
C LYS A 87 16.96 17.93 4.34
N ASP A 88 18.16 17.53 4.74
CA ASP A 88 19.31 17.56 3.85
C ASP A 88 19.23 16.45 2.79
N THR A 89 18.79 15.24 3.17
CA THR A 89 18.65 14.08 2.27
C THR A 89 17.54 14.26 1.23
N PHE A 90 16.41 14.82 1.64
CA PHE A 90 15.21 14.97 0.80
C PHE A 90 14.94 16.43 0.41
N HIS A 91 15.97 17.28 0.47
CA HIS A 91 15.95 18.66 -0.02
C HIS A 91 14.79 19.51 0.53
N GLY A 92 14.50 19.36 1.83
CA GLY A 92 13.44 20.10 2.53
C GLY A 92 12.02 19.62 2.21
N GLN A 93 11.85 18.42 1.65
CA GLN A 93 10.55 17.82 1.38
C GLN A 93 10.23 16.68 2.35
N LEU A 94 8.95 16.45 2.63
CA LEU A 94 8.50 15.26 3.34
C LEU A 94 8.68 14.04 2.43
N PRO A 95 9.46 13.02 2.81
CA PRO A 95 9.85 11.94 1.90
C PRO A 95 8.77 10.89 1.66
N PHE A 96 7.68 10.92 2.42
CA PHE A 96 6.63 9.91 2.38
C PHE A 96 5.23 10.51 2.29
N LEU A 97 4.32 9.71 1.76
CA LEU A 97 2.88 9.89 1.85
C LEU A 97 2.30 8.76 2.69
N PHE A 98 1.59 9.13 3.76
CA PHE A 98 0.95 8.20 4.67
C PHE A 98 -0.55 8.12 4.34
N LYS A 99 -1.11 6.91 4.34
CA LYS A 99 -2.51 6.70 3.97
C LYS A 99 -3.22 5.64 4.80
N VAL A 100 -4.54 5.70 4.73
CA VAL A 100 -5.42 4.55 4.99
C VAL A 100 -6.14 4.21 3.68
N LEU A 101 -6.16 2.93 3.33
CA LEU A 101 -6.90 2.42 2.18
C LEU A 101 -8.06 1.56 2.66
N SER A 102 -9.20 1.66 1.99
CA SER A 102 -10.37 0.82 2.22
C SER A 102 -10.83 0.16 0.94
N VAL A 103 -10.35 -1.06 0.71
CA VAL A 103 -10.41 -1.75 -0.59
C VAL A 103 -11.66 -2.63 -0.68
N ASN A 104 -12.51 -2.38 -1.67
CA ASN A 104 -13.72 -3.16 -1.97
C ASN A 104 -13.55 -4.04 -3.21
N THR A 105 -12.95 -3.50 -4.27
CA THR A 105 -12.60 -4.27 -5.47
C THR A 105 -11.09 -4.23 -5.70
N ALA A 106 -10.56 -5.23 -6.41
CA ALA A 106 -9.13 -5.30 -6.67
C ALA A 106 -8.61 -4.06 -7.39
N LEU A 107 -7.46 -3.55 -6.94
CA LEU A 107 -6.70 -2.52 -7.63
C LEU A 107 -5.96 -3.13 -8.83
N SER A 108 -5.43 -2.26 -9.68
CA SER A 108 -4.60 -2.70 -10.81
C SER A 108 -3.39 -3.48 -10.32
N ILE A 109 -3.05 -4.56 -11.03
CA ILE A 109 -1.75 -5.19 -10.87
C ILE A 109 -0.70 -4.20 -11.36
N GLN A 110 0.30 -3.94 -10.53
CA GLN A 110 1.27 -2.90 -10.77
C GLN A 110 2.65 -3.24 -10.23
N ALA A 111 3.66 -2.54 -10.74
CA ALA A 111 5.00 -2.49 -10.20
C ALA A 111 5.53 -1.05 -10.31
N HIS A 112 6.50 -0.73 -9.46
CA HIS A 112 7.10 0.60 -9.40
C HIS A 112 8.56 0.56 -9.81
N PRO A 113 9.03 1.48 -10.68
CA PRO A 113 10.42 1.47 -11.10
C PRO A 113 11.36 1.81 -9.94
N ASN A 114 12.56 1.26 -9.99
CA ASN A 114 13.65 1.77 -9.16
C ASN A 114 14.01 3.21 -9.58
N ARG A 115 14.79 3.92 -8.75
CA ARG A 115 15.07 5.34 -8.98
C ARG A 115 15.77 5.62 -10.31
N GLU A 116 16.67 4.73 -10.75
CA GLU A 116 17.37 4.90 -12.05
C GLU A 116 16.42 4.74 -13.25
N LEU A 117 15.52 3.75 -13.21
CA LEU A 117 14.53 3.54 -14.26
C LEU A 117 13.46 4.63 -14.23
N ALA A 118 13.01 5.07 -13.06
CA ALA A 118 12.07 6.17 -12.90
C ALA A 118 12.57 7.46 -13.57
N ALA A 119 13.83 7.83 -13.33
CA ALA A 119 14.44 8.99 -13.96
C ALA A 119 14.51 8.88 -15.49
N ARG A 120 14.83 7.68 -16.02
CA ARG A 120 14.84 7.44 -17.48
C ARG A 120 13.45 7.51 -18.09
N LEU A 121 12.47 6.88 -17.45
CA LEU A 121 11.09 6.84 -17.91
C LEU A 121 10.45 8.23 -17.88
N HIS A 122 10.67 9.01 -16.81
CA HIS A 122 10.21 10.39 -16.71
C HIS A 122 10.79 11.28 -17.82
N ALA A 123 12.09 11.13 -18.12
CA ALA A 123 12.73 11.90 -19.17
C ALA A 123 12.21 11.56 -20.59
N GLN A 124 11.76 10.31 -20.80
CA GLN A 124 11.31 9.83 -22.12
C GLN A 124 9.80 9.96 -22.34
N PHE A 125 8.99 9.69 -21.30
CA PHE A 125 7.53 9.61 -21.35
C PHE A 125 6.88 10.29 -20.12
N PRO A 126 7.11 11.61 -19.91
CA PRO A 126 6.65 12.33 -18.72
C PRO A 126 5.12 12.33 -18.52
N GLU A 127 4.34 12.10 -19.58
CA GLU A 127 2.88 11.95 -19.54
C GLU A 127 2.42 10.66 -18.86
N HIS A 128 3.28 9.63 -18.85
CA HIS A 128 3.01 8.33 -18.22
C HIS A 128 3.76 8.15 -16.90
N TYR A 129 4.92 8.80 -16.78
CA TYR A 129 5.79 8.74 -15.60
C TYR A 129 6.03 10.18 -15.10
N PRO A 130 5.16 10.69 -14.21
CA PRO A 130 5.08 12.12 -13.91
C PRO A 130 6.24 12.66 -13.05
N ASP A 131 7.05 11.79 -12.45
CA ASP A 131 8.17 12.16 -11.60
C ASP A 131 9.37 11.21 -11.79
N ASN A 132 10.54 11.60 -11.29
CA ASN A 132 11.78 10.83 -11.43
C ASN A 132 12.10 9.95 -10.21
N ASN A 133 11.16 9.78 -9.28
CA ASN A 133 11.41 9.09 -8.03
C ASN A 133 10.93 7.63 -8.08
N HIS A 134 11.52 6.81 -7.21
CA HIS A 134 11.02 5.47 -6.95
C HIS A 134 9.74 5.52 -6.10
N LYS A 135 9.06 4.37 -5.98
CA LYS A 135 7.85 4.26 -5.16
C LYS A 135 7.82 2.95 -4.36
N PRO A 136 8.73 2.75 -3.38
CA PRO A 136 8.56 1.70 -2.39
C PRO A 136 7.31 1.99 -1.56
N GLU A 137 6.57 0.93 -1.23
CA GLU A 137 5.32 1.01 -0.47
C GLU A 137 5.28 -0.07 0.61
N MET A 138 4.48 0.15 1.64
CA MET A 138 4.23 -0.83 2.69
C MET A 138 2.77 -0.78 3.08
N ALA A 139 2.14 -1.95 3.16
CA ALA A 139 0.77 -2.10 3.65
C ALA A 139 0.77 -2.83 4.99
N ILE A 140 0.05 -2.30 5.97
CA ILE A 140 -0.17 -2.90 7.29
C ILE A 140 -1.67 -3.08 7.48
N ALA A 141 -2.10 -4.32 7.66
CA ALA A 141 -3.51 -4.69 7.71
C ALA A 141 -4.22 -4.09 8.94
N LEU A 142 -5.38 -3.44 8.72
CA LEU A 142 -6.30 -3.00 9.76
C LEU A 142 -7.43 -4.02 9.97
N THR A 143 -7.92 -4.60 8.87
CA THR A 143 -8.80 -5.78 8.86
C THR A 143 -8.04 -6.96 8.28
N GLN A 144 -8.70 -8.11 8.09
CA GLN A 144 -8.16 -9.08 7.14
C GLN A 144 -7.96 -8.38 5.79
N PHE A 145 -6.75 -8.44 5.25
CA PHE A 145 -6.34 -7.73 4.05
C PHE A 145 -5.75 -8.71 3.05
N GLU A 146 -6.25 -8.67 1.82
CA GLU A 146 -5.87 -9.61 0.79
C GLU A 146 -5.15 -8.89 -0.35
N GLY A 147 -4.04 -9.45 -0.81
CA GLY A 147 -3.23 -8.90 -1.88
C GLY A 147 -2.54 -9.96 -2.73
N LEU A 148 -2.01 -9.53 -3.87
CA LEU A 148 -1.00 -10.23 -4.65
C LEU A 148 0.34 -9.55 -4.41
N CYS A 149 1.43 -10.30 -4.20
CA CYS A 149 2.78 -9.71 -4.16
C CYS A 149 3.88 -10.70 -4.56
N GLY A 150 4.67 -10.31 -5.56
CA GLY A 150 5.84 -11.04 -6.03
C GLY A 150 5.49 -12.38 -6.67
N PHE A 151 6.47 -12.94 -7.39
CA PHE A 151 6.30 -14.23 -8.05
C PHE A 151 6.26 -15.38 -7.04
N ARG A 152 5.32 -16.30 -7.21
CA ARG A 152 5.21 -17.54 -6.42
C ARG A 152 6.37 -18.50 -6.69
N PRO A 153 6.61 -19.48 -5.81
CA PRO A 153 7.54 -20.57 -6.06
C PRO A 153 7.29 -21.26 -7.41
N MET A 154 8.37 -21.70 -8.03
CA MET A 154 8.33 -22.22 -9.40
C MET A 154 7.50 -23.50 -9.51
N ASP A 155 7.57 -24.38 -8.51
CA ASP A 155 6.78 -25.60 -8.42
C ASP A 155 5.26 -25.31 -8.40
N GLU A 156 4.85 -24.23 -7.72
CA GLU A 156 3.46 -23.80 -7.74
C GLU A 156 3.02 -23.27 -9.13
N ILE A 157 3.88 -22.48 -9.80
CA ILE A 157 3.61 -21.98 -11.16
C ILE A 157 3.51 -23.14 -12.16
N LEU A 158 4.43 -24.12 -12.08
CA LEU A 158 4.41 -25.33 -12.88
C LEU A 158 3.16 -26.18 -12.60
N GLY A 159 2.71 -26.24 -11.33
CA GLY A 159 1.45 -26.84 -10.93
C GLY A 159 0.26 -26.24 -11.68
N PHE A 160 0.18 -24.92 -11.76
CA PHE A 160 -0.87 -24.25 -12.54
C PHE A 160 -0.72 -24.46 -14.05
N LEU A 161 0.49 -24.42 -14.61
CA LEU A 161 0.74 -24.73 -16.02
C LEU A 161 0.33 -26.16 -16.40
N LYS A 162 0.29 -27.08 -15.44
CA LYS A 162 -0.19 -28.45 -15.61
C LYS A 162 -1.70 -28.56 -15.47
N ASN A 163 -2.28 -27.90 -14.47
CA ASN A 163 -3.68 -28.10 -14.06
C ASN A 163 -4.66 -27.09 -14.67
N VAL A 164 -4.16 -26.00 -15.27
CA VAL A 164 -4.96 -24.94 -15.89
C VAL A 164 -4.59 -24.85 -17.38
N PRO A 165 -5.22 -25.66 -18.26
CA PRO A 165 -4.89 -25.70 -19.68
C PRO A 165 -5.03 -24.33 -20.36
N GLU A 166 -5.98 -23.51 -19.90
CA GLU A 166 -6.22 -22.19 -20.45
C GLU A 166 -5.08 -21.23 -20.16
N PHE A 167 -4.49 -21.31 -18.97
CA PHE A 167 -3.29 -20.57 -18.61
C PHE A 167 -2.07 -21.05 -19.43
N ARG A 168 -1.92 -22.38 -19.58
CA ARG A 168 -0.86 -22.96 -20.42
C ARG A 168 -0.96 -22.51 -21.88
N ALA A 169 -2.17 -22.30 -22.40
CA ALA A 169 -2.37 -21.81 -23.76
C ALA A 169 -1.79 -20.40 -23.99
N LEU A 170 -1.82 -19.52 -22.97
CA LEU A 170 -1.23 -18.18 -23.04
C LEU A 170 0.30 -18.21 -22.96
N VAL A 171 0.83 -19.06 -22.09
CA VAL A 171 2.29 -19.19 -21.89
C VAL A 171 2.95 -19.95 -23.06
N GLY A 172 2.27 -20.95 -23.59
CA GLY A 172 2.75 -21.82 -24.66
C GLY A 172 3.69 -22.94 -24.17
N ASN A 173 3.67 -24.08 -24.86
CA ASN A 173 4.42 -25.29 -24.46
C ASN A 173 5.92 -25.06 -24.33
N GLU A 174 6.52 -24.36 -25.30
CA GLU A 174 7.96 -24.09 -25.31
C GLU A 174 8.42 -23.33 -24.05
N ALA A 175 7.71 -22.27 -23.65
CA ALA A 175 8.10 -21.50 -22.46
C ALA A 175 7.83 -22.28 -21.16
N ALA A 176 6.73 -23.03 -21.10
CA ALA A 176 6.43 -23.90 -19.96
C ALA A 176 7.47 -25.03 -19.79
N GLU A 177 7.93 -25.64 -20.87
CA GLU A 177 8.98 -26.66 -20.87
C GLU A 177 10.34 -26.08 -20.52
N GLU A 178 10.65 -24.87 -21.00
CA GLU A 178 11.87 -24.16 -20.63
C GLU A 178 11.90 -23.84 -19.14
N LEU A 179 10.78 -23.35 -18.57
CA LEU A 179 10.63 -23.14 -17.13
C LEU A 179 10.87 -24.46 -16.38
N GLN A 180 10.21 -25.55 -16.78
CA GLN A 180 10.42 -26.86 -16.16
C GLN A 180 11.90 -27.33 -16.20
N SER A 181 12.62 -27.01 -17.29
CA SER A 181 14.03 -27.38 -17.47
C SER A 181 15.03 -26.48 -16.73
N ALA A 182 14.56 -25.33 -16.24
CA ALA A 182 15.36 -24.35 -15.51
C ALA A 182 15.37 -24.62 -14.00
N ASP A 183 14.63 -25.63 -13.54
CA ASP A 183 14.46 -25.95 -12.12
C ASP A 183 15.81 -26.24 -11.45
N GLY A 184 16.01 -25.66 -10.27
CA GLY A 184 17.27 -25.71 -9.52
C GLY A 184 18.39 -24.76 -9.98
N ASP A 185 18.22 -23.98 -11.06
CA ASP A 185 19.15 -22.93 -11.49
C ASP A 185 18.50 -21.54 -11.39
N PRO A 186 18.89 -20.69 -10.42
CA PRO A 186 18.27 -19.38 -10.22
C PRO A 186 18.35 -18.45 -11.43
N GLY A 187 19.47 -18.44 -12.16
CA GLY A 187 19.67 -17.56 -13.31
C GLY A 187 18.80 -17.98 -14.49
N ARG A 188 18.73 -19.28 -14.78
CA ARG A 188 17.83 -19.82 -15.81
C ARG A 188 16.36 -19.69 -15.41
N THR A 189 16.04 -19.86 -14.14
CA THR A 189 14.67 -19.74 -13.61
C THR A 189 14.14 -18.33 -13.84
N SER A 190 14.91 -17.30 -13.50
CA SER A 190 14.51 -15.91 -13.71
C SER A 190 14.22 -15.60 -15.17
N LEU A 191 15.10 -16.04 -16.09
CA LEU A 191 14.92 -15.83 -17.53
C LEU A 191 13.72 -16.59 -18.10
N ALA A 192 13.54 -17.85 -17.71
CA ALA A 192 12.41 -18.67 -18.16
C ALA A 192 11.07 -18.15 -17.62
N LEU A 193 11.05 -17.68 -16.37
CA LEU A 193 9.88 -17.04 -15.77
C LEU A 193 9.52 -15.74 -16.48
N LYS A 194 10.53 -14.90 -16.79
CA LYS A 194 10.36 -13.72 -17.65
C LYS A 194 9.73 -14.10 -18.97
N LYS A 195 10.28 -15.11 -19.68
CA LYS A 195 9.73 -15.57 -20.96
C LYS A 195 8.26 -15.99 -20.84
N CYS A 196 7.89 -16.73 -19.79
CA CYS A 196 6.51 -17.14 -19.55
C CYS A 196 5.58 -15.94 -19.33
N PHE A 197 5.96 -15.02 -18.46
CA PHE A 197 5.17 -13.83 -18.14
C PHE A 197 5.03 -12.91 -19.36
N THR A 198 6.12 -12.66 -20.09
CA THR A 198 6.13 -11.87 -21.32
C THR A 198 5.25 -12.47 -22.40
N ARG A 199 5.23 -13.80 -22.56
CA ARG A 199 4.31 -14.45 -23.51
C ARG A 199 2.85 -14.25 -23.15
N MET A 200 2.51 -14.39 -21.87
CA MET A 200 1.17 -14.08 -21.39
C MET A 200 0.80 -12.63 -21.72
N MET A 201 1.64 -11.67 -21.30
CA MET A 201 1.36 -10.22 -21.46
C MET A 201 1.28 -9.76 -22.92
N ASN A 202 1.97 -10.42 -23.85
CA ASN A 202 1.92 -10.15 -25.29
C ASN A 202 0.87 -10.98 -26.04
N CYS A 203 0.07 -11.80 -25.33
CA CYS A 203 -0.99 -12.58 -25.96
C CYS A 203 -2.02 -11.67 -26.64
N GLU A 204 -2.48 -12.06 -27.83
CA GLU A 204 -3.50 -11.31 -28.55
C GLU A 204 -4.78 -11.21 -27.71
N LYS A 205 -5.38 -10.01 -27.66
CA LYS A 205 -6.61 -9.75 -26.89
C LYS A 205 -7.71 -10.76 -27.11
N LYS A 206 -7.97 -11.10 -28.37
CA LYS A 206 -8.99 -12.11 -28.70
C LYS A 206 -8.68 -13.45 -28.06
N LEU A 207 -7.43 -13.91 -28.17
CA LEU A 207 -7.00 -15.20 -27.65
C LEU A 207 -7.11 -15.26 -26.12
N PHE A 208 -6.58 -14.29 -25.39
CA PHE A 208 -6.65 -14.36 -23.93
C PHE A 208 -8.08 -14.20 -23.38
N VAL A 209 -8.94 -13.42 -24.04
CA VAL A 209 -10.35 -13.29 -23.64
C VAL A 209 -11.09 -14.60 -23.87
N ASP A 210 -10.89 -15.26 -25.03
CA ASP A 210 -11.52 -16.54 -25.32
C ASP A 210 -11.07 -17.61 -24.30
N GLN A 211 -9.77 -17.67 -23.99
CA GLN A 211 -9.22 -18.58 -22.98
C GLN A 211 -9.73 -18.26 -21.56
N LEU A 212 -9.88 -16.99 -21.19
CA LEU A 212 -10.43 -16.60 -19.89
C LEU A 212 -11.89 -17.04 -19.75
N ASN A 213 -12.70 -16.82 -20.80
CA ASN A 213 -14.10 -17.24 -20.81
C ASN A 213 -14.24 -18.77 -20.69
N MET A 214 -13.38 -19.52 -21.37
CA MET A 214 -13.33 -20.99 -21.24
C MET A 214 -13.00 -21.41 -19.81
N LEU A 215 -12.00 -20.77 -19.20
CA LEU A 215 -11.57 -21.05 -17.84
C LEU A 215 -12.68 -20.74 -16.83
N VAL A 216 -13.28 -19.54 -16.90
CA VAL A 216 -14.40 -19.13 -16.04
C VAL A 216 -15.56 -20.10 -16.15
N LYS A 217 -15.91 -20.52 -17.38
CA LYS A 217 -16.95 -21.52 -17.61
C LYS A 217 -16.61 -22.85 -16.93
N ARG A 218 -15.40 -23.38 -17.15
CA ARG A 218 -14.95 -24.64 -16.56
C ARG A 218 -15.00 -24.60 -15.03
N ILE A 219 -14.45 -23.56 -14.41
CA ILE A 219 -14.44 -23.39 -12.96
C ILE A 219 -15.86 -23.26 -12.39
N SER A 220 -16.74 -22.50 -13.06
CA SER A 220 -18.15 -22.34 -12.64
C SER A 220 -18.92 -23.68 -12.70
N GLU A 221 -18.68 -24.48 -13.74
CA GLU A 221 -19.29 -25.81 -13.88
C GLU A 221 -18.74 -26.81 -12.83
N GLU A 222 -17.44 -26.73 -12.51
CA GLU A 222 -16.82 -27.53 -11.45
C GLU A 222 -17.37 -27.17 -10.06
N GLU A 223 -17.50 -25.88 -9.76
CA GLU A 223 -18.09 -25.38 -8.50
C GLU A 223 -19.57 -25.80 -8.36
N ALA A 224 -20.37 -25.63 -9.42
CA ALA A 224 -21.77 -26.06 -9.44
C ALA A 224 -21.93 -27.58 -9.27
N ALA A 225 -20.93 -28.37 -9.67
CA ALA A 225 -20.87 -29.81 -9.46
C ALA A 225 -20.30 -30.21 -8.08
N GLY A 226 -19.99 -29.26 -7.20
CA GLY A 226 -19.43 -29.50 -5.87
C GLY A 226 -17.99 -30.02 -5.87
N LYS A 227 -17.24 -29.78 -6.94
CA LYS A 227 -15.81 -30.14 -7.01
C LYS A 227 -14.96 -29.09 -6.32
N ASP A 228 -13.81 -29.53 -5.79
CA ASP A 228 -12.80 -28.63 -5.23
C ASP A 228 -12.07 -27.88 -6.36
N THR A 229 -12.23 -26.56 -6.39
CA THR A 229 -11.59 -25.66 -7.38
C THR A 229 -10.38 -24.92 -6.81
N SER A 230 -9.97 -25.20 -5.57
CA SER A 230 -8.85 -24.52 -4.90
C SER A 230 -7.53 -24.71 -5.66
N GLY A 231 -7.30 -25.89 -6.24
CA GLY A 231 -6.12 -26.19 -7.07
C GLY A 231 -6.01 -25.37 -8.36
N SER A 232 -7.05 -24.63 -8.75
CA SER A 232 -7.05 -23.69 -9.88
C SER A 232 -7.27 -22.23 -9.46
N ASN A 233 -7.21 -21.93 -8.16
CA ASN A 233 -7.60 -20.63 -7.59
C ASN A 233 -9.01 -20.18 -8.03
N GLY A 234 -9.97 -21.11 -8.11
CA GLY A 234 -11.28 -20.86 -8.72
C GLY A 234 -12.05 -19.69 -8.13
N GLU A 235 -12.18 -19.62 -6.81
CA GLU A 235 -12.88 -18.53 -6.10
C GLU A 235 -12.28 -17.15 -6.42
N LEU A 236 -10.95 -17.02 -6.35
CA LEU A 236 -10.28 -15.76 -6.67
C LEU A 236 -10.43 -15.40 -8.16
N LEU A 237 -10.29 -16.37 -9.06
CA LEU A 237 -10.46 -16.15 -10.49
C LEU A 237 -11.87 -15.61 -10.80
N LEU A 238 -12.91 -16.28 -10.30
CA LEU A 238 -14.30 -15.88 -10.54
C LEU A 238 -14.58 -14.48 -9.98
N ARG A 239 -14.06 -14.18 -8.79
CA ARG A 239 -14.17 -12.85 -8.17
C ARG A 239 -13.49 -11.78 -9.01
N LEU A 240 -12.23 -11.97 -9.44
CA LEU A 240 -11.53 -10.99 -10.28
C LEU A 240 -12.19 -10.80 -11.64
N HIS A 241 -12.65 -11.89 -12.27
CA HIS A 241 -13.38 -11.80 -13.53
C HIS A 241 -14.70 -11.04 -13.40
N SER A 242 -15.41 -11.19 -12.26
CA SER A 242 -16.64 -10.42 -12.01
C SER A 242 -16.38 -8.90 -11.91
N GLN A 243 -15.21 -8.51 -11.38
CA GLN A 243 -14.79 -7.11 -11.25
C GLN A 243 -14.19 -6.57 -12.56
N TYR A 244 -13.46 -7.41 -13.29
CA TYR A 244 -12.72 -7.08 -14.52
C TYR A 244 -12.97 -8.11 -15.63
N PRO A 245 -14.17 -8.14 -16.25
CA PRO A 245 -14.50 -9.12 -17.27
C PRO A 245 -13.56 -9.01 -18.48
N GLY A 246 -12.97 -10.12 -18.91
CA GLY A 246 -12.07 -10.14 -20.06
C GLY A 246 -10.71 -9.47 -19.83
N ASP A 247 -10.28 -9.24 -18.59
CA ASP A 247 -8.97 -8.63 -18.29
C ASP A 247 -7.87 -9.68 -18.11
N ILE A 248 -6.70 -9.45 -18.72
CA ILE A 248 -5.53 -10.34 -18.67
C ILE A 248 -4.99 -10.55 -17.24
N GLY A 249 -5.19 -9.57 -16.35
CA GLY A 249 -4.77 -9.64 -14.96
C GLY A 249 -5.40 -10.79 -14.17
N CYS A 250 -6.53 -11.34 -14.65
CA CYS A 250 -7.13 -12.55 -14.07
C CYS A 250 -6.19 -13.77 -14.14
N PHE A 251 -5.28 -13.84 -15.12
CA PHE A 251 -4.28 -14.90 -15.22
C PHE A 251 -3.04 -14.66 -14.35
N SER A 252 -2.80 -13.43 -13.89
CA SER A 252 -1.63 -13.11 -13.07
C SER A 252 -1.65 -13.81 -11.70
N ILE A 253 -2.81 -14.26 -11.22
CA ILE A 253 -2.93 -15.06 -9.98
C ILE A 253 -2.17 -16.39 -10.05
N TYR A 254 -1.83 -16.85 -11.25
CA TYR A 254 -1.03 -18.06 -11.47
C TYR A 254 0.47 -17.79 -11.42
N PHE A 255 0.89 -16.52 -11.52
CA PHE A 255 2.27 -16.10 -11.37
C PHE A 255 2.58 -15.46 -10.02
N LEU A 256 1.58 -14.87 -9.34
CA LEU A 256 1.78 -14.07 -8.13
C LEU A 256 1.32 -14.77 -6.84
N ASN A 257 2.01 -14.53 -5.73
CA ASN A 257 1.56 -15.05 -4.44
C ASN A 257 0.26 -14.34 -4.02
N ARG A 258 -0.77 -15.11 -3.68
CA ARG A 258 -1.95 -14.62 -2.95
C ARG A 258 -1.60 -14.57 -1.46
N ILE A 259 -1.67 -13.37 -0.87
CA ILE A 259 -1.35 -13.11 0.53
C ILE A 259 -2.63 -12.69 1.25
N VAL A 260 -2.84 -13.24 2.44
CA VAL A 260 -3.91 -12.82 3.36
C VAL A 260 -3.24 -12.41 4.67
N LEU A 261 -3.20 -11.10 4.93
CA LEU A 261 -2.67 -10.51 6.15
C LEU A 261 -3.78 -10.40 7.21
N GLN A 262 -3.46 -10.79 8.43
CA GLN A 262 -4.26 -10.52 9.62
C GLN A 262 -3.97 -9.11 10.15
N PRO A 263 -4.88 -8.48 10.93
CA PRO A 263 -4.65 -7.17 11.52
C PRO A 263 -3.29 -7.04 12.24
N GLY A 264 -2.49 -6.06 11.82
CA GLY A 264 -1.13 -5.83 12.30
C GLY A 264 -0.03 -6.59 11.55
N GLU A 265 -0.36 -7.55 10.68
CA GLU A 265 0.60 -8.11 9.73
C GLU A 265 0.81 -7.12 8.57
N ALA A 266 1.98 -7.20 7.94
CA ALA A 266 2.39 -6.26 6.92
C ALA A 266 3.05 -6.95 5.73
N MET A 267 3.11 -6.25 4.61
CA MET A 267 3.96 -6.58 3.47
C MET A 267 4.63 -5.32 2.92
N PHE A 268 5.87 -5.47 2.49
CA PHE A 268 6.63 -4.41 1.82
C PHE A 268 6.68 -4.70 0.33
N LEU A 269 6.54 -3.65 -0.47
CA LEU A 269 6.47 -3.67 -1.92
C LEU A 269 7.71 -2.96 -2.45
N GLY A 270 8.70 -3.77 -2.82
CA GLY A 270 9.95 -3.25 -3.36
C GLY A 270 9.80 -2.69 -4.77
N ALA A 271 10.82 -1.97 -5.23
CA ALA A 271 10.91 -1.63 -6.64
C ALA A 271 10.90 -2.90 -7.52
N ASN A 272 10.28 -2.80 -8.68
CA ASN A 272 10.20 -3.84 -9.69
C ASN A 272 9.47 -5.13 -9.24
N GLU A 273 8.72 -5.06 -8.14
CA GLU A 273 7.93 -6.18 -7.63
C GLU A 273 6.46 -6.05 -8.03
N PRO A 274 5.88 -7.03 -8.75
CA PRO A 274 4.49 -6.96 -9.16
C PRO A 274 3.56 -7.26 -7.99
N HIS A 275 2.52 -6.46 -7.81
CA HIS A 275 1.58 -6.59 -6.71
C HIS A 275 0.20 -5.98 -7.03
N ALA A 276 -0.80 -6.31 -6.23
CA ALA A 276 -2.14 -5.72 -6.28
C ALA A 276 -2.83 -5.85 -4.92
N TYR A 277 -3.64 -4.88 -4.53
CA TYR A 277 -4.53 -5.03 -3.37
C TYR A 277 -5.89 -5.54 -3.83
N LEU A 278 -6.42 -6.55 -3.17
CA LEU A 278 -7.63 -7.24 -3.59
C LEU A 278 -8.85 -6.88 -2.75
N SER A 279 -8.70 -6.84 -1.42
CA SER A 279 -9.77 -6.46 -0.49
C SER A 279 -9.25 -6.16 0.92
N GLY A 280 -10.03 -5.45 1.72
CA GLY A 280 -9.75 -5.15 3.12
C GLY A 280 -9.25 -3.73 3.37
N ASP A 281 -9.04 -3.40 4.63
CA ASP A 281 -8.56 -2.09 5.07
C ASP A 281 -7.11 -2.18 5.55
N CYS A 282 -6.28 -1.21 5.18
CA CYS A 282 -4.89 -1.15 5.61
C CYS A 282 -4.41 0.29 5.83
N VAL A 283 -3.39 0.42 6.66
CA VAL A 283 -2.50 1.56 6.64
C VAL A 283 -1.47 1.36 5.53
N GLU A 284 -1.23 2.37 4.72
CA GLU A 284 -0.17 2.37 3.70
C GLU A 284 0.82 3.50 3.96
N CYS A 285 2.11 3.24 3.78
CA CYS A 285 3.12 4.29 3.68
C CYS A 285 3.97 4.06 2.43
N MET A 286 4.26 5.14 1.71
CA MET A 286 4.99 5.07 0.44
C MET A 286 5.90 6.28 0.28
N ALA A 287 6.96 6.13 -0.51
CA ALA A 287 7.71 7.30 -0.98
C ALA A 287 6.84 8.20 -1.85
N CYS A 288 7.15 9.49 -1.89
CA CYS A 288 6.43 10.46 -2.73
C CYS A 288 6.73 10.24 -4.23
N SER A 289 5.87 9.46 -4.91
CA SER A 289 5.89 9.24 -6.36
C SER A 289 4.52 8.77 -6.88
N ASP A 290 4.21 9.10 -8.13
CA ASP A 290 3.04 8.65 -8.87
C ASP A 290 3.39 7.65 -9.99
N ASN A 291 4.65 7.25 -10.12
CA ASN A 291 5.10 6.29 -11.14
C ASN A 291 4.48 4.90 -10.92
N THR A 292 3.74 4.41 -11.90
CA THR A 292 3.05 3.11 -11.82
C THR A 292 3.03 2.42 -13.18
N VAL A 293 3.68 1.26 -13.29
CA VAL A 293 3.61 0.38 -14.46
C VAL A 293 2.58 -0.70 -14.19
N ARG A 294 1.52 -0.77 -14.99
CA ARG A 294 0.38 -1.69 -14.78
C ARG A 294 0.54 -2.98 -15.57
N ALA A 295 -0.09 -4.05 -15.09
CA ALA A 295 -0.07 -5.39 -15.67
C ALA A 295 -1.47 -6.01 -15.87
N GLY A 296 -2.55 -5.30 -15.51
CA GLY A 296 -3.92 -5.79 -15.63
C GLY A 296 -4.80 -5.31 -14.49
N LEU A 297 -6.03 -5.82 -14.45
CA LEU A 297 -7.11 -5.39 -13.55
C LEU A 297 -7.33 -3.88 -13.63
N THR A 298 -7.34 -3.35 -14.85
CA THR A 298 -7.35 -1.90 -15.05
C THR A 298 -7.86 -1.50 -16.44
N PRO A 299 -8.66 -0.43 -16.54
CA PRO A 299 -8.98 0.18 -17.83
C PRO A 299 -7.88 1.15 -18.31
N LYS A 300 -6.86 1.40 -17.48
CA LYS A 300 -5.79 2.39 -17.77
C LYS A 300 -4.73 1.80 -18.70
N TYR A 301 -3.85 2.67 -19.21
CA TYR A 301 -2.70 2.30 -20.02
C TYR A 301 -1.80 1.26 -19.33
N ILE A 302 -1.36 0.27 -20.12
CA ILE A 302 -0.47 -0.83 -19.75
C ILE A 302 0.75 -0.75 -20.68
N ASP A 303 1.91 -0.44 -20.10
CA ASP A 303 3.20 -0.43 -20.80
C ASP A 303 3.83 -1.83 -20.68
N VAL A 304 3.43 -2.73 -21.59
CA VAL A 304 3.84 -4.15 -21.54
C VAL A 304 5.35 -4.33 -21.64
N ASP A 305 6.00 -3.54 -22.50
CA ASP A 305 7.44 -3.64 -22.74
C ASP A 305 8.22 -3.23 -21.48
N THR A 306 7.93 -2.04 -20.94
CA THR A 306 8.58 -1.58 -19.69
C THR A 306 8.30 -2.54 -18.54
N LEU A 307 7.06 -3.01 -18.41
CA LEU A 307 6.66 -3.99 -17.40
C LEU A 307 7.52 -5.25 -17.49
N CYS A 308 7.54 -5.91 -18.66
CA CYS A 308 8.24 -7.18 -18.80
C CYS A 308 9.74 -7.06 -18.56
N GLU A 309 10.32 -5.90 -18.88
CA GLU A 309 11.76 -5.65 -18.75
C GLU A 309 12.18 -5.30 -17.33
N MET A 310 11.33 -4.60 -16.58
CA MET A 310 11.70 -4.08 -15.27
C MET A 310 11.58 -5.10 -14.13
N LEU A 311 10.62 -6.04 -14.21
CA LEU A 311 10.30 -6.92 -13.07
C LEU A 311 11.49 -7.76 -12.62
N ASN A 312 11.56 -8.04 -11.31
CA ASN A 312 12.71 -8.73 -10.72
C ASN A 312 12.78 -10.25 -11.00
N TYR A 313 11.68 -10.88 -11.44
CA TYR A 313 11.53 -12.33 -11.67
C TYR A 313 12.22 -13.19 -10.60
N SER A 314 12.01 -12.84 -9.34
CA SER A 314 12.61 -13.49 -8.17
C SER A 314 11.52 -14.27 -7.42
N PRO A 315 11.27 -15.56 -7.79
CA PRO A 315 10.23 -16.36 -7.15
C PRO A 315 10.58 -16.64 -5.69
N ALA A 316 9.59 -16.49 -4.81
CA ALA A 316 9.75 -16.73 -3.38
C ALA A 316 8.44 -17.21 -2.75
N PRO A 317 8.48 -18.00 -1.66
CA PRO A 317 7.28 -18.44 -0.98
C PRO A 317 6.54 -17.25 -0.36
N VAL A 318 5.22 -17.40 -0.19
CA VAL A 318 4.34 -16.39 0.41
C VAL A 318 4.84 -15.88 1.78
N SER A 319 5.46 -16.75 2.59
CA SER A 319 6.02 -16.39 3.90
C SER A 319 7.15 -15.37 3.82
N ALA A 320 7.89 -15.33 2.71
CA ALA A 320 8.94 -14.34 2.47
C ALA A 320 8.39 -12.96 2.09
N LYS A 321 7.07 -12.85 1.85
CA LYS A 321 6.38 -11.59 1.55
C LYS A 321 5.73 -10.96 2.79
N ILE A 322 5.70 -11.69 3.91
CA ILE A 322 5.26 -11.14 5.20
C ILE A 322 6.40 -10.32 5.78
N PHE A 323 6.18 -9.02 5.92
CA PHE A 323 7.15 -8.10 6.49
C PHE A 323 7.15 -8.22 8.02
N PRO A 324 8.33 -8.34 8.66
CA PRO A 324 8.41 -8.53 10.10
C PRO A 324 7.96 -7.28 10.86
N CYS A 325 7.14 -7.50 11.89
CA CYS A 325 6.76 -6.49 12.87
C CYS A 325 7.63 -6.66 14.12
N ILE A 326 8.55 -5.72 14.36
CA ILE A 326 9.53 -5.84 15.46
C ILE A 326 9.08 -4.97 16.63
N ARG A 327 8.95 -5.54 17.83
CA ARG A 327 8.64 -4.73 19.02
C ARG A 327 9.85 -3.88 19.39
N ASP A 328 9.63 -2.61 19.70
CA ASP A 328 10.70 -1.72 20.14
C ASP A 328 11.23 -2.15 21.52
N ASN A 329 12.55 -2.02 21.70
CA ASN A 329 13.21 -2.44 22.94
C ASN A 329 13.09 -1.39 24.06
N ALA A 330 12.95 -0.11 23.71
CA ALA A 330 12.86 0.99 24.66
C ALA A 330 11.42 1.28 25.08
N ASP A 331 10.45 1.03 24.19
CA ASP A 331 9.03 1.21 24.44
C ASP A 331 8.21 -0.05 24.10
N PRO A 332 7.73 -0.80 25.11
CA PRO A 332 6.95 -2.00 24.89
C PRO A 332 5.59 -1.76 24.22
N CYS A 333 5.10 -0.53 24.12
CA CYS A 333 3.87 -0.19 23.40
C CYS A 333 4.11 -0.02 21.90
N VAL A 334 5.36 0.06 21.45
CA VAL A 334 5.71 0.38 20.06
C VAL A 334 6.13 -0.87 19.30
N TYR A 335 5.59 -0.99 18.08
CA TYR A 335 5.94 -1.99 17.09
C TYR A 335 6.40 -1.28 15.81
N LEU A 336 7.57 -1.65 15.32
CA LEU A 336 8.24 -1.03 14.18
C LEU A 336 8.07 -1.86 12.92
N TYR A 337 7.74 -1.16 11.84
CA TYR A 337 7.78 -1.64 10.47
C TYR A 337 8.77 -0.74 9.71
N ASP A 338 10.00 -1.23 9.55
CA ASP A 338 11.14 -0.45 9.08
C ASP A 338 11.71 -1.06 7.78
N PRO A 339 11.10 -0.77 6.62
CA PRO A 339 11.56 -1.32 5.35
C PRO A 339 12.96 -0.82 4.99
N PRO A 340 13.69 -1.54 4.10
CA PRO A 340 15.06 -1.20 3.73
C PRO A 340 15.12 -0.03 2.73
N VAL A 341 14.43 1.08 3.04
CA VAL A 341 14.40 2.31 2.27
C VAL A 341 14.55 3.51 3.20
N PRO A 342 15.23 4.58 2.78
CA PRO A 342 15.43 5.76 3.63
C PRO A 342 14.14 6.58 3.80
N ASP A 343 13.14 6.37 2.94
CA ASP A 343 12.00 7.27 2.78
C ASP A 343 11.05 7.26 4.00
N PHE A 344 10.85 6.10 4.65
CA PHE A 344 9.93 6.00 5.78
C PHE A 344 10.14 4.77 6.69
N THR A 345 9.64 4.91 7.91
CA THR A 345 9.37 3.88 8.91
C THR A 345 7.92 4.09 9.39
N VAL A 346 7.21 3.02 9.73
CA VAL A 346 5.90 3.12 10.40
C VAL A 346 5.98 2.49 11.77
N MET A 347 5.49 3.21 12.78
CA MET A 347 5.37 2.75 14.16
C MET A 347 3.90 2.50 14.48
N ARG A 348 3.53 1.29 14.88
CA ARG A 348 2.23 1.02 15.50
C ARG A 348 2.38 1.13 17.01
N ILE A 349 1.62 2.02 17.61
CA ILE A 349 1.62 2.29 19.05
C ILE A 349 0.34 1.70 19.64
N GLN A 350 0.48 0.72 20.53
CA GLN A 350 -0.62 0.04 21.21
C GLN A 350 -0.54 0.29 22.71
N ILE A 351 -1.35 1.24 23.19
CA ILE A 351 -1.42 1.60 24.60
C ILE A 351 -2.47 0.71 25.28
N PRO A 352 -2.10 -0.06 26.33
CA PRO A 352 -3.06 -0.91 27.03
C PRO A 352 -4.08 -0.07 27.83
N ALA A 353 -5.28 -0.60 28.01
CA ALA A 353 -6.35 0.03 28.81
C ALA A 353 -5.94 0.41 30.25
N SER A 354 -4.93 -0.25 30.81
CA SER A 354 -4.41 0.05 32.15
C SER A 354 -3.55 1.31 32.22
N ALA A 355 -3.06 1.83 31.09
CA ALA A 355 -2.21 3.00 31.04
C ALA A 355 -3.06 4.27 30.89
N GLN A 356 -3.07 5.12 31.92
CA GLN A 356 -3.75 6.41 31.90
C GLN A 356 -2.90 7.54 31.29
N GLN A 357 -1.58 7.34 31.24
CA GLN A 357 -0.64 8.29 30.68
C GLN A 357 0.34 7.57 29.75
N TYR A 358 0.67 8.20 28.65
CA TYR A 358 1.65 7.72 27.69
C TYR A 358 2.34 8.91 27.01
N THR A 359 3.62 8.77 26.68
CA THR A 359 4.36 9.81 25.95
C THR A 359 4.77 9.28 24.58
N VAL A 360 4.27 9.93 23.53
CA VAL A 360 4.81 9.75 22.19
C VAL A 360 6.19 10.41 22.15
N SER A 361 7.22 9.58 22.13
CA SER A 361 8.62 10.01 22.19
C SER A 361 9.03 10.93 21.04
N ALA A 362 9.95 11.85 21.34
CA ALA A 362 10.57 12.68 20.32
C ALA A 362 11.45 11.82 19.39
N LEU A 363 11.48 12.18 18.11
CA LEU A 363 12.32 11.56 17.09
C LEU A 363 13.09 12.67 16.37
N ASP A 364 14.30 12.40 15.88
CA ASP A 364 15.03 13.32 14.99
C ASP A 364 14.46 13.29 13.55
N SER A 365 13.13 13.29 13.44
CA SER A 365 12.34 13.28 12.22
C SER A 365 10.97 13.84 12.52
N ALA A 366 10.40 14.60 11.57
CA ALA A 366 8.97 14.85 11.57
C ALA A 366 8.19 13.51 11.51
N GLY A 367 6.98 13.52 12.03
CA GLY A 367 6.07 12.38 11.90
C GLY A 367 4.61 12.80 11.81
N ILE A 368 3.82 11.90 11.22
CA ILE A 368 2.36 12.01 11.14
C ILE A 368 1.78 10.91 12.00
N LEU A 369 1.04 11.29 13.04
CA LEU A 369 0.38 10.37 13.97
C LEU A 369 -1.11 10.29 13.62
N LEU A 370 -1.61 9.08 13.33
CA LEU A 370 -3.02 8.78 13.10
C LEU A 370 -3.55 7.95 14.27
N VAL A 371 -4.71 8.33 14.79
CA VAL A 371 -5.46 7.52 15.77
C VAL A 371 -6.41 6.59 15.03
N ILE A 372 -6.30 5.29 15.29
CA ILE A 372 -7.19 4.26 14.72
C ILE A 372 -8.31 3.90 15.69
N ASP A 373 -7.95 3.74 16.97
CA ASP A 373 -8.90 3.36 18.02
C ASP A 373 -8.53 4.02 19.35
N GLY A 374 -9.54 4.29 20.17
CA GLY A 374 -9.40 4.93 21.48
C GLY A 374 -9.33 6.46 21.44
N GLU A 375 -9.29 7.05 22.64
CA GLU A 375 -9.42 8.48 22.87
C GLU A 375 -8.42 8.95 23.91
N ALA A 376 -7.88 10.15 23.71
CA ALA A 376 -6.94 10.80 24.62
C ALA A 376 -7.01 12.32 24.52
N VAL A 377 -6.50 13.00 25.54
CA VAL A 377 -6.14 14.42 25.45
C VAL A 377 -4.63 14.52 25.29
N ALA A 378 -4.19 15.11 24.18
CA ALA A 378 -2.79 15.32 23.87
C ALA A 378 -2.32 16.71 24.30
N THR A 379 -1.17 16.78 24.96
CA THR A 379 -0.52 18.02 25.41
C THR A 379 0.94 18.05 24.95
N SER A 380 1.41 19.24 24.58
CA SER A 380 2.81 19.46 24.19
C SER A 380 3.19 20.91 24.41
N ALA A 381 4.42 21.18 24.86
CA ALA A 381 4.97 22.53 24.95
C ALA A 381 5.11 23.20 23.56
N ALA A 382 5.10 22.39 22.50
CA ALA A 382 5.16 22.80 21.11
C ALA A 382 3.78 22.97 20.44
N ALA A 383 2.69 22.75 21.17
CA ALA A 383 1.32 22.99 20.70
C ALA A 383 0.77 24.30 21.29
N LEU A 384 -0.20 24.91 20.60
CA LEU A 384 -0.85 26.14 21.08
C LEU A 384 -1.97 25.91 22.11
N SER A 385 -2.42 24.66 22.25
CA SER A 385 -3.46 24.23 23.19
C SER A 385 -3.46 22.71 23.28
N ASP A 386 -4.17 22.18 24.27
CA ASP A 386 -4.49 20.77 24.35
C ASP A 386 -5.29 20.34 23.11
N ILE A 387 -5.09 19.09 22.67
CA ILE A 387 -5.70 18.54 21.46
C ILE A 387 -6.45 17.27 21.83
N THR A 388 -7.77 17.27 21.65
CA THR A 388 -8.57 16.05 21.79
C THR A 388 -8.29 15.11 20.63
N LEU A 389 -7.96 13.86 20.96
CA LEU A 389 -7.70 12.78 20.03
C LEU A 389 -8.81 11.75 20.11
N THR A 390 -9.42 11.48 18.97
CA THR A 390 -10.42 10.44 18.72
C THR A 390 -10.01 9.64 17.48
N PRO A 391 -10.61 8.47 17.19
CA PRO A 391 -10.36 7.76 15.93
C PRO A 391 -10.46 8.72 14.73
N GLY A 392 -9.51 8.66 13.80
CA GLY A 392 -9.42 9.57 12.65
C GLY A 392 -8.71 10.90 12.92
N SER A 393 -8.35 11.21 14.17
CA SER A 393 -7.49 12.35 14.48
C SER A 393 -6.10 12.16 13.89
N VAL A 394 -5.60 13.19 13.21
CA VAL A 394 -4.26 13.20 12.62
C VAL A 394 -3.46 14.38 13.18
N LEU A 395 -2.26 14.12 13.68
CA LEU A 395 -1.32 15.14 14.14
C LEU A 395 -0.06 15.17 13.28
N PHE A 396 0.40 16.37 12.94
CA PHE A 396 1.80 16.59 12.57
C PHE A 396 2.63 16.84 13.83
N ILE A 397 3.76 16.16 13.94
CA ILE A 397 4.74 16.30 15.02
C ILE A 397 6.08 16.61 14.38
N SER A 398 6.61 17.82 14.57
CA SER A 398 7.94 18.19 14.07
C SER A 398 9.03 17.36 14.75
N ALA A 399 10.20 17.30 14.11
CA ALA A 399 11.38 16.67 14.67
C ALA A 399 11.72 17.25 16.04
N ASN A 400 12.18 16.36 16.92
CA ASN A 400 12.63 16.60 18.29
C ASN A 400 11.53 17.07 19.25
N GLU A 401 10.26 16.99 18.86
CA GLU A 401 9.12 17.28 19.73
C GLU A 401 8.44 15.99 20.23
N SER A 402 7.94 16.02 21.47
CA SER A 402 7.17 14.94 22.09
C SER A 402 5.74 15.37 22.38
N VAL A 403 4.86 14.38 22.56
CA VAL A 403 3.44 14.60 22.89
C VAL A 403 3.08 13.71 24.08
N SER A 404 2.55 14.31 25.13
CA SER A 404 2.03 13.59 26.30
C SER A 404 0.54 13.34 26.12
N LEU A 405 0.09 12.11 26.37
CA LEU A 405 -1.29 11.68 26.22
C LEU A 405 -1.87 11.34 27.58
N GLU A 406 -3.01 11.93 27.90
CA GLU A 406 -3.92 11.46 28.94
C GLU A 406 -4.97 10.56 28.28
N VAL A 407 -4.84 9.25 28.47
CA VAL A 407 -5.69 8.25 27.82
C VAL A 407 -7.01 8.17 28.57
N THR A 408 -8.10 8.41 27.87
CA THR A 408 -9.46 8.44 28.43
C THR A 408 -10.28 7.21 28.03
N SER A 409 -9.85 6.48 27.00
CA SER A 409 -10.50 5.25 26.54
C SER A 409 -10.30 4.07 27.51
N SER A 410 -11.39 3.37 27.81
CA SER A 410 -11.39 2.16 28.62
C SER A 410 -10.86 0.91 27.90
N SER A 411 -10.74 0.93 26.56
CA SER A 411 -10.20 -0.19 25.77
C SER A 411 -8.71 -0.05 25.46
N GLY A 412 -8.07 1.05 25.90
CA GLY A 412 -6.74 1.42 25.44
C GLY A 412 -6.80 2.25 24.15
N MET A 413 -5.69 2.32 23.43
CA MET A 413 -5.56 3.15 22.24
C MET A 413 -4.62 2.52 21.21
N THR A 414 -5.00 2.58 19.94
CA THR A 414 -4.15 2.16 18.81
C THR A 414 -3.91 3.34 17.90
N MET A 415 -2.64 3.63 17.63
CA MET A 415 -2.22 4.69 16.72
C MET A 415 -1.14 4.17 15.77
N PHE A 416 -0.98 4.85 14.64
CA PHE A 416 0.16 4.67 13.75
C PHE A 416 0.89 5.99 13.56
N ARG A 417 2.23 5.96 13.59
CA ARG A 417 3.09 7.09 13.29
C ARG A 417 3.98 6.77 12.11
N ALA A 418 3.82 7.50 11.01
CA ALA A 418 4.80 7.49 9.91
C ALA A 418 5.90 8.53 10.18
N CYS A 419 7.15 8.16 9.98
CA CYS A 419 8.34 9.02 10.14
C CYS A 419 9.47 8.55 9.20
N CYS A 420 10.62 9.21 9.21
CA CYS A 420 11.79 8.89 8.39
C CYS A 420 13.04 8.78 9.29
N LEU A 421 13.49 7.55 9.58
CA LEU A 421 14.60 7.30 10.52
C LEU A 421 15.95 7.19 9.76
N LEU A 422 16.58 8.34 9.47
CA LEU A 422 17.91 8.40 8.82
C LEU A 422 19.11 8.33 9.78
#